data_AF-A0A936JLV9-F1
#
_entry.id   AF-A0A936JLV9-F1
#
_cell.length_a   1.000
_cell.length_b   1.000
_cell.length_c   1.000
_cell.angle_alpha   90.00
_cell.angle_beta   90.00
_cell.angle_gamma   90.00
#
_symmetry.space_group_name_H-M   'P 1'
#
loop_
_entity.id
_entity.type
_entity.pdbx_description
1 polymer ?
#
loop_
_entity_poly.entity_id
_entity_poly.type
_entity_poly.pdbx_seq_one_letter_code
_entity_poly.pdbx_strand_id
1 'polypeptide(L)'
;MCKRNATASWSGFSHQGQVGLLIAIRKLKEKGISLTNHFLELEKKEDVAICKRENGNEQYLSVHQVKAYYSDGGHLISSYKSVLKGRVEYQKDGDKLPTGNFIAGDWCNADNFLHTVVMICDWTDEKIAQIGNTHNVKRYEYSKKNKK
;
A
#
# COMPACT_ATOMS: atom_id res chain seq x y z
N MET A 1 15.91 -13.03 -19.37
CA MET A 1 16.82 -11.94 -18.94
C MET A 1 16.49 -10.68 -19.73
N CYS A 2 16.61 -9.50 -19.10
CA CYS A 2 16.36 -8.13 -19.58
C CYS A 2 14.94 -7.53 -19.45
N LYS A 3 14.93 -6.24 -19.07
CA LYS A 3 13.82 -5.28 -18.90
C LYS A 3 13.25 -5.05 -17.48
N ARG A 4 14.13 -4.87 -16.49
CA ARG A 4 13.88 -3.78 -15.52
C ARG A 4 14.18 -2.45 -16.23
N ASN A 5 13.25 -1.99 -17.07
CA ASN A 5 13.37 -0.67 -17.69
C ASN A 5 13.30 0.38 -16.59
N ALA A 6 14.35 1.18 -16.44
CA ALA A 6 14.41 2.27 -15.46
C ALA A 6 13.18 3.20 -15.55
N THR A 7 12.62 3.37 -16.76
CA THR A 7 11.41 4.13 -17.03
C THR A 7 10.16 3.61 -16.31
N ALA A 8 9.96 2.29 -16.24
CA ALA A 8 8.79 1.72 -15.57
C ALA A 8 8.90 1.90 -14.04
N SER A 9 10.09 1.68 -13.48
CA SER A 9 10.36 2.00 -12.07
C SER A 9 10.23 3.50 -11.78
N TRP A 10 10.71 4.39 -12.67
CA TRP A 10 10.58 5.83 -12.51
C TRP A 10 9.12 6.30 -12.53
N SER A 11 8.30 5.71 -13.42
CA SER A 11 6.86 5.97 -13.44
C SER A 11 6.16 5.47 -12.18
N GLY A 12 6.63 4.35 -11.60
CA GLY A 12 6.18 3.84 -10.31
C GLY A 12 6.48 4.82 -9.17
N PHE A 13 7.74 5.25 -9.04
CA PHE A 13 8.16 6.26 -8.05
C PHE A 13 7.43 7.59 -8.22
N SER A 14 7.23 8.03 -9.46
CA SER A 14 6.46 9.25 -9.75
C SER A 14 5.01 9.11 -9.27
N HIS A 15 4.38 7.95 -9.50
CA HIS A 15 3.02 7.69 -9.03
C HIS A 15 2.94 7.57 -7.50
N GLN A 16 3.88 6.86 -6.87
CA GLN A 16 4.01 6.79 -5.41
C GLN A 16 4.13 8.20 -4.81
N GLY A 17 4.98 9.06 -5.38
CA GLY A 17 5.11 10.45 -4.95
C GLY A 17 3.84 11.28 -5.10
N GLN A 18 3.10 11.13 -6.20
CA GLN A 18 1.80 11.77 -6.40
C GLN A 18 0.77 11.33 -5.35
N VAL A 19 0.72 10.02 -5.06
CA VAL A 19 -0.15 9.46 -4.01
C VAL A 19 0.24 10.01 -2.65
N GLY A 20 1.53 10.04 -2.32
CA GLY A 20 2.04 10.60 -1.07
C GLY A 20 1.67 12.07 -0.87
N LEU A 21 1.85 12.89 -1.89
CA LEU A 21 1.46 14.31 -1.86
C LEU A 21 -0.05 14.47 -1.66
N LEU A 22 -0.87 13.69 -2.36
CA LEU A 22 -2.32 13.73 -2.20
C LEU A 22 -2.75 13.37 -0.77
N ILE A 23 -2.17 12.30 -0.20
CA ILE A 23 -2.47 11.87 1.18
C ILE A 23 -2.07 12.98 2.15
N ALA A 24 -0.87 13.55 1.99
CA ALA A 24 -0.41 14.66 2.84
C ALA A 24 -1.37 15.86 2.77
N ILE A 25 -1.77 16.30 1.57
CA ILE A 25 -2.73 17.42 1.40
C ILE A 25 -4.08 17.09 2.05
N ARG A 26 -4.59 15.87 1.88
CA ARG A 26 -5.84 15.44 2.52
C ARG A 26 -5.71 15.46 4.03
N LYS A 27 -4.58 14.98 4.57
CA LYS A 27 -4.29 15.02 6.00
C LYS A 27 -4.26 16.45 6.51
N LEU A 28 -3.60 17.37 5.82
CA LEU A 28 -3.52 18.79 6.17
C LEU A 28 -4.89 19.50 6.24
N LYS A 29 -5.92 18.97 5.58
CA LYS A 29 -7.29 19.51 5.67
C LYS A 29 -8.03 19.07 6.94
N GLU A 30 -7.51 18.10 7.68
CA GLU A 30 -8.09 17.67 8.95
C GLU A 30 -7.82 18.73 10.03
N LYS A 31 -8.78 18.92 10.94
CA LYS A 31 -8.61 19.85 12.07
C LYS A 31 -7.62 19.26 13.08
N GLY A 32 -6.74 20.11 13.62
CA GLY A 32 -5.82 19.72 14.69
C GLY A 32 -4.52 19.05 14.24
N ILE A 33 -4.23 19.04 12.94
CA ILE A 33 -2.92 18.61 12.44
C ILE A 33 -1.87 19.68 12.75
N SER A 34 -0.75 19.24 13.33
CA SER A 34 0.40 20.10 13.56
C SER A 34 1.47 19.85 12.50
N LEU A 35 1.92 20.93 11.85
CA LEU A 35 2.94 20.91 10.81
C LEU A 35 4.35 20.64 11.36
N THR A 36 4.55 20.75 12.67
CA THR A 36 5.86 20.56 13.30
C THR A 36 6.13 19.12 13.65
N ASN A 37 5.09 18.34 13.96
CA ASN A 37 5.23 16.97 14.43
C ASN A 37 4.63 15.92 13.50
N HIS A 38 3.79 16.29 12.53
CA HIS A 38 3.35 15.38 11.47
C HIS A 38 4.27 15.47 10.27
N PHE A 39 4.57 14.33 9.67
CA PHE A 39 5.41 14.26 8.47
C PHE A 39 5.00 13.09 7.59
N LEU A 40 5.35 13.21 6.32
CA LEU A 40 5.21 12.18 5.30
C LEU A 40 6.53 11.41 5.22
N GLU A 41 6.45 10.09 5.34
CA GLU A 41 7.57 9.19 5.08
C GLU A 41 7.34 8.48 3.74
N LEU A 42 8.39 8.38 2.92
CA LEU A 42 8.38 7.69 1.63
C LEU A 42 9.45 6.60 1.63
N GLU A 43 9.15 5.44 1.05
CA GLU A 43 10.12 4.36 0.77
C GLU A 43 10.87 3.78 1.99
N LYS A 44 10.31 3.89 3.21
CA LYS A 44 10.92 3.34 4.43
C LYS A 44 10.06 2.27 5.09
N LYS A 45 8.91 2.61 5.70
CA LYS A 45 7.99 1.61 6.23
C LYS A 45 7.33 0.81 5.09
N GLU A 46 6.60 1.49 4.22
CA GLU A 46 6.13 0.96 2.93
C GLU A 46 6.33 2.06 1.87
N ASP A 47 5.58 2.01 0.77
CA ASP A 47 5.63 3.01 -0.30
C ASP A 47 5.40 4.44 0.24
N VAL A 48 4.40 4.63 1.12
CA VAL A 48 4.08 5.90 1.77
C VAL A 48 3.58 5.68 3.21
N ALA A 49 3.94 6.55 4.16
CA ALA A 49 3.34 6.57 5.48
C ALA A 49 3.11 8.00 6.01
N ILE A 50 2.04 8.18 6.79
CA ILE A 50 1.83 9.40 7.59
C ILE A 50 2.25 9.09 9.02
N CYS A 51 3.17 9.90 9.52
CA CYS A 51 3.77 9.72 10.83
C CYS A 51 3.56 10.95 11.70
N LYS A 52 3.64 10.73 13.01
CA LYS A 52 3.64 11.77 14.03
C LYS A 52 4.79 11.52 15.00
N ARG A 53 5.54 12.55 15.38
CA ARG A 53 6.61 12.46 16.38
C ARG A 53 6.23 13.21 17.64
N GLU A 54 6.08 12.51 18.75
CA GLU A 54 5.81 13.11 20.07
C GLU A 54 6.77 12.57 21.12
N ASN A 55 7.35 13.46 21.92
CA ASN A 55 8.30 13.11 22.99
C ASN A 55 9.46 12.19 22.52
N GLY A 56 9.94 12.40 21.29
CA GLY A 56 11.01 11.59 20.69
C GLY A 56 10.57 10.26 20.08
N ASN A 57 9.31 9.85 20.26
CA ASN A 57 8.77 8.61 19.70
C ASN A 57 8.06 8.86 18.37
N GLU A 58 8.34 7.98 17.39
CA GLU A 58 7.71 7.99 16.08
C GLU A 58 6.50 7.05 16.07
N GLN A 59 5.33 7.59 15.74
CA GLN A 59 4.09 6.83 15.60
C GLN A 59 3.62 6.86 14.14
N TYR A 60 3.36 5.69 13.58
CA TYR A 60 2.70 5.54 12.29
C TYR A 60 1.19 5.71 12.47
N LEU A 61 0.62 6.72 11.80
CA LEU A 61 -0.82 7.00 11.80
C LEU A 61 -1.52 6.26 10.65
N SER A 62 -0.84 6.15 9.51
CA SER A 62 -1.31 5.31 8.41
C SER A 62 -0.16 4.87 7.52
N VAL A 63 -0.26 3.66 6.99
CA VAL A 63 0.69 3.07 6.04
C VAL A 63 -0.04 2.77 4.74
N HIS A 64 0.59 3.07 3.61
CA HIS A 64 -0.02 3.05 2.30
C HIS A 64 0.87 2.31 1.31
N GLN A 65 0.32 1.25 0.72
CA GLN A 65 0.94 0.46 -0.32
C GLN A 65 0.36 0.87 -1.67
N VAL A 66 1.20 1.29 -2.60
CA VAL A 66 0.83 1.78 -3.92
C VAL A 66 1.18 0.73 -4.97
N LYS A 67 0.19 0.36 -5.79
CA LYS A 67 0.33 -0.65 -6.84
C LYS A 67 -0.23 -0.11 -8.15
N ALA A 68 0.68 0.20 -9.08
CA ALA A 68 0.36 0.76 -10.40
C ALA A 68 0.50 -0.29 -11.51
N TYR A 69 -0.11 -1.46 -11.32
CA TYR A 69 -0.18 -2.48 -12.37
C TYR A 69 -1.28 -2.08 -13.36
N TYR A 70 -0.90 -1.78 -14.59
CA TYR A 70 -1.87 -1.52 -15.66
C TYR A 70 -2.14 -2.85 -16.37
N SER A 71 -3.40 -3.30 -16.35
CA SER A 71 -3.88 -4.38 -17.21
C SER A 71 -5.31 -4.12 -17.65
N ASP A 72 -5.66 -4.65 -18.81
CA ASP A 72 -7.05 -4.67 -19.29
C ASP A 72 -7.85 -5.73 -18.50
N GLY A 73 -9.13 -5.44 -18.23
CA GLY A 73 -10.07 -6.42 -17.63
C GLY A 73 -10.24 -6.38 -16.10
N GLY A 74 -9.54 -5.49 -15.39
CA GLY A 74 -9.61 -5.42 -13.92
C GLY A 74 -8.87 -6.57 -13.24
N HIS A 75 -8.49 -6.37 -11.99
CA HIS A 75 -7.74 -7.36 -11.21
C HIS A 75 -8.61 -8.06 -10.18
N LEU A 76 -8.21 -9.29 -9.85
CA LEU A 76 -8.73 -9.99 -8.70
C LEU A 76 -7.96 -9.56 -7.44
N ILE A 77 -8.62 -9.55 -6.29
CA ILE A 77 -8.00 -9.32 -4.98
C ILE A 77 -6.87 -10.30 -4.68
N SER A 78 -6.93 -11.50 -5.27
CA SER A 78 -5.86 -12.50 -5.19
C SER A 78 -4.51 -12.04 -5.75
N SER A 79 -4.51 -11.08 -6.69
CA SER A 79 -3.28 -10.44 -7.20
C SER A 79 -2.59 -9.56 -6.15
N TYR A 80 -3.29 -9.21 -5.07
CA TYR A 80 -2.82 -8.36 -3.98
C TYR A 80 -2.64 -9.15 -2.67
N LYS A 81 -2.54 -10.49 -2.72
CA LYS A 81 -2.29 -11.32 -1.53
C LYS A 81 -1.12 -10.83 -0.69
N SER A 82 -0.05 -10.34 -1.32
CA SER A 82 1.12 -9.88 -0.59
C SER A 82 0.90 -8.58 0.19
N VAL A 83 -0.06 -7.77 -0.23
CA VAL A 83 -0.50 -6.55 0.47
C VAL A 83 -1.29 -6.94 1.72
N LEU A 84 -2.10 -8.00 1.65
CA LEU A 84 -2.98 -8.45 2.74
C LEU A 84 -2.30 -9.39 3.74
N LYS A 85 -1.38 -10.24 3.28
CA LYS A 85 -0.73 -11.29 4.09
C LYS A 85 0.78 -11.15 4.23
N GLY A 86 1.41 -10.26 3.49
CA GLY A 86 2.86 -10.14 3.46
C GLY A 86 3.49 -10.96 2.33
N ARG A 87 4.81 -10.96 2.24
CA ARG A 87 5.52 -11.57 1.10
C ARG A 87 5.59 -13.08 1.29
N VAL A 88 5.46 -13.85 0.21
CA VAL A 88 5.62 -15.31 0.28
C VAL A 88 7.04 -15.63 0.72
N GLU A 89 7.17 -16.49 1.73
CA GLU A 89 8.46 -17.03 2.14
C GLU A 89 8.87 -18.15 1.19
N TYR A 90 10.14 -18.14 0.77
CA TYR A 90 10.72 -19.14 -0.12
C TYR A 90 11.83 -19.89 0.62
N GLN A 91 11.99 -21.17 0.31
CA GLN A 91 13.12 -21.96 0.79
C GLN A 91 14.44 -21.32 0.33
N LYS A 92 15.43 -21.31 1.22
CA LYS A 92 16.74 -20.67 0.97
C LYS A 92 17.70 -21.56 0.18
N ASP A 93 17.53 -22.88 0.27
CA ASP A 93 18.43 -23.86 -0.35
C ASP A 93 17.71 -24.63 -1.46
N GLY A 94 18.25 -24.57 -2.69
CA GLY A 94 17.69 -25.22 -3.87
C GLY A 94 16.76 -24.33 -4.71
N ASP A 95 15.81 -24.96 -5.41
CA ASP A 95 14.78 -24.24 -6.18
C ASP A 95 13.93 -23.38 -5.24
N LYS A 96 13.57 -22.16 -5.67
CA LYS A 96 12.74 -21.20 -4.90
C LYS A 96 11.30 -21.70 -4.77
N LEU A 97 11.10 -22.73 -3.96
CA LEU A 97 9.80 -23.30 -3.64
C LEU A 97 9.14 -22.46 -2.53
N PRO A 98 7.87 -22.04 -2.70
CA PRO A 98 7.14 -21.33 -1.66
C PRO A 98 6.88 -22.27 -0.47
N THR A 99 7.13 -21.81 0.75
CA THR A 99 6.93 -22.62 1.97
C THR A 99 5.46 -22.73 2.39
N GLY A 100 4.59 -21.91 1.81
CA GLY A 100 3.22 -21.71 2.25
C GLY A 100 3.09 -20.68 3.38
N ASN A 101 4.21 -20.25 3.97
CA ASN A 101 4.25 -19.18 4.96
C ASN A 101 4.41 -17.80 4.30
N PHE A 102 4.10 -16.77 5.08
CA PHE A 102 4.25 -15.38 4.68
C PHE A 102 5.17 -14.65 5.65
N ILE A 103 6.10 -13.88 5.09
CA ILE A 103 6.89 -12.88 5.79
C ILE A 103 5.99 -11.66 6.00
N ALA A 104 5.81 -11.25 7.25
CA ALA A 104 4.98 -10.09 7.59
C ALA A 104 5.37 -8.85 6.77
N GLY A 105 4.37 -8.12 6.31
CA GLY A 105 4.52 -6.80 5.70
C GLY A 105 4.72 -5.71 6.76
N ASP A 106 5.02 -4.50 6.30
CA ASP A 106 5.34 -3.37 7.16
C ASP A 106 4.10 -2.55 7.52
N TRP A 107 3.03 -3.23 7.96
CA TRP A 107 1.82 -2.56 8.42
C TRP A 107 2.03 -1.81 9.75
N CYS A 108 1.09 -0.93 10.06
CA CYS A 108 0.97 -0.29 11.38
C CYS A 108 -0.28 -0.77 12.12
N ASN A 109 -0.37 -0.43 13.41
CA ASN A 109 -1.54 -0.74 14.24
C ASN A 109 -2.72 0.22 14.02
N ALA A 110 -2.51 1.28 13.23
CA ALA A 110 -3.53 2.25 12.88
C ALA A 110 -4.15 1.87 11.52
N ASP A 111 -4.15 2.77 10.54
CA ASP A 111 -4.76 2.48 9.24
C ASP A 111 -3.75 1.95 8.20
N ASN A 112 -4.12 0.89 7.50
CA ASN A 112 -3.34 0.32 6.40
C ASN A 112 -4.15 0.37 5.10
N PHE A 113 -3.55 0.90 4.03
CA PHE A 113 -4.26 1.16 2.78
C PHE A 113 -3.58 0.57 1.55
N LEU A 114 -4.39 0.02 0.64
CA LEU A 114 -4.00 -0.31 -0.73
C LEU A 114 -4.48 0.78 -1.69
N HIS A 115 -3.54 1.37 -2.42
CA HIS A 115 -3.79 2.24 -3.55
C HIS A 115 -3.58 1.49 -4.85
N THR A 116 -4.58 1.52 -5.73
CA THR A 116 -4.51 0.90 -7.04
C THR A 116 -5.16 1.80 -8.09
N VAL A 117 -4.52 1.88 -9.26
CA VAL A 117 -5.02 2.63 -10.43
C VAL A 117 -6.05 1.83 -11.25
N VAL A 118 -6.13 0.54 -11.00
CA VAL A 118 -6.99 -0.41 -11.69
C VAL A 118 -8.13 -0.88 -10.79
N MET A 119 -9.26 -1.18 -11.41
CA MET A 119 -10.40 -1.72 -10.68
C MET A 119 -10.07 -3.12 -10.15
N ILE A 120 -10.30 -3.34 -8.85
CA ILE A 120 -10.40 -4.69 -8.29
C ILE A 120 -11.87 -5.11 -8.36
N CYS A 121 -12.18 -6.16 -9.13
CA CYS A 121 -13.56 -6.51 -9.48
C CYS A 121 -14.26 -7.40 -8.44
N ASP A 122 -13.52 -8.06 -7.54
CA ASP A 122 -14.03 -8.99 -6.53
C ASP A 122 -13.65 -8.59 -5.09
N TRP A 123 -13.48 -7.28 -4.83
CA TRP A 123 -13.21 -6.75 -3.48
C TRP A 123 -14.46 -6.89 -2.58
N THR A 124 -14.58 -8.04 -1.91
CA THR A 124 -15.70 -8.43 -1.04
C THR A 124 -15.17 -9.00 0.26
N ASP A 125 -15.94 -8.91 1.34
CA ASP A 125 -15.54 -9.40 2.66
C ASP A 125 -15.29 -10.91 2.65
N GLU A 126 -16.07 -11.67 1.87
CA GLU A 126 -15.89 -13.11 1.71
C GLU A 126 -14.54 -13.44 1.06
N LYS A 127 -14.17 -12.70 0.01
CA LYS A 127 -12.88 -12.90 -0.67
C LYS A 127 -11.70 -12.44 0.18
N ILE A 128 -11.86 -11.35 0.92
CA ILE A 128 -10.87 -10.87 1.89
C ILE A 128 -10.65 -11.92 2.98
N ALA A 129 -11.73 -12.48 3.54
CA ALA A 129 -11.66 -13.52 4.57
C ALA A 129 -10.98 -14.80 4.05
N GLN A 130 -11.29 -15.23 2.82
CA GLN A 130 -10.64 -16.38 2.18
C GLN A 130 -9.13 -16.18 2.00
N ILE A 131 -8.68 -14.97 1.70
CA ILE A 131 -7.26 -14.66 1.61
C ILE A 131 -6.65 -14.56 3.01
N GLY A 132 -7.28 -13.81 3.91
CA GLY A 132 -6.76 -13.40 5.22
C GLY A 132 -6.23 -11.98 5.18
N ASN A 133 -6.68 -11.15 6.14
CA ASN A 133 -6.33 -9.73 6.28
C ASN A 133 -6.24 -9.34 7.76
N THR A 134 -5.19 -9.80 8.44
CA THR A 134 -5.03 -9.63 9.89
C THR A 134 -4.74 -8.19 10.32
N HIS A 135 -4.31 -7.34 9.37
CA HIS A 135 -3.95 -5.93 9.61
C HIS A 135 -5.00 -4.94 9.08
N ASN A 136 -6.21 -5.42 8.78
CA ASN A 136 -7.34 -4.60 8.35
C ASN A 136 -6.98 -3.65 7.19
N VAL A 137 -6.26 -4.16 6.19
CA VAL A 137 -5.91 -3.39 5.00
C VAL A 137 -7.19 -3.04 4.24
N LYS A 138 -7.40 -1.75 4.02
CA LYS A 138 -8.55 -1.21 3.29
C LYS A 138 -8.12 -0.79 1.89
N ARG A 139 -9.00 -0.95 0.90
CA ARG A 139 -8.80 -0.29 -0.40
C ARG A 139 -9.04 1.21 -0.22
N TYR A 140 -8.09 2.01 -0.68
CA TYR A 140 -8.24 3.45 -0.62
C TYR A 140 -9.21 3.93 -1.72
N GLU A 141 -10.27 4.61 -1.30
CA GLU A 141 -11.26 5.14 -2.23
C GLU A 141 -10.86 6.53 -2.72
N TYR A 142 -10.62 6.60 -4.03
CA TYR A 142 -10.57 7.87 -4.74
C TYR A 142 -12.01 8.23 -5.11
N SER A 143 -12.51 9.35 -4.59
CA SER A 143 -13.83 9.90 -4.91
C SER A 143 -14.11 9.69 -6.40
N LYS A 144 -15.18 8.95 -6.72
CA LYS A 144 -15.61 8.80 -8.11
C LYS A 144 -15.84 10.20 -8.65
N LYS A 145 -15.15 10.59 -9.72
CA LYS A 145 -15.57 11.75 -10.49
C LYS A 145 -17.01 11.47 -10.86
N ASN A 146 -17.95 12.26 -10.34
CA ASN A 146 -19.25 12.37 -10.99
C ASN A 146 -18.93 12.74 -12.43
N LYS A 147 -19.21 11.83 -13.37
CA LYS A 147 -19.20 12.19 -14.78
C LYS A 147 -20.24 13.31 -14.89
N LYS A 148 -19.76 14.55 -15.04
CA LYS A 148 -20.60 15.64 -15.53
C LYS A 148 -20.96 15.34 -16.97
#